data_AF-A0A0Q3U0M8-F1
#
_entry.id   AF-A0A0Q3U0M8-F1
#
_cell.length_a   1.000
_cell.length_b   1.000
_cell.length_c   1.000
_cell.angle_alpha   90.00
_cell.angle_beta   90.00
_cell.angle_gamma   90.00
#
_symmetry.space_group_name_H-M   'P 1'
#
loop_
_entity.id
_entity.type
_entity.pdbx_description
1 polymer ?
#
loop_
_entity_poly.entity_id
_entity_poly.type
_entity_poly.pdbx_seq_one_letter_code
_entity_poly.pdbx_strand_id
1 'polypeptide(L)'
;MDIVLSDFVRSTGAEPGLARDLLEGKNWDLSAALSDFEQLRQVHAGSLPHSFNDGRPHKPPEKETPRPGRPPLQRQDDIVQEKRLSRGISHASSTIVSLARSHVSSNGSSEHLLEMPICTFQLPDLTVYTEDFRSFIERDLIEQSMLVALEQAGRLNWWANVDPSCQRLLPLATTGDGNCLLHAASLGMWGFHDRDLMLRKSLYTLMDKGVEREALKRRWRWQQTQQNKESGLVYTEEEWQKEWNELIKLASSEPRVHYGTNGSGCGGYVSGKPTPREPKRRESPP
;
A
#
# COMPACT_ATOMS: atom_id res chain seq x y z
N MET A 1 -26.71 -6.60 -3.65
CA MET A 1 -25.71 -5.56 -3.92
C MET A 1 -24.31 -6.09 -3.61
N ASP A 2 -23.96 -6.34 -2.33
CA ASP A 2 -22.60 -6.76 -1.95
C ASP A 2 -22.14 -8.13 -2.46
N ILE A 3 -23.07 -9.09 -2.64
CA ILE A 3 -22.76 -10.42 -3.21
C ILE A 3 -22.33 -10.28 -4.67
N VAL A 4 -23.05 -9.48 -5.46
CA VAL A 4 -22.76 -9.25 -6.89
C VAL A 4 -21.43 -8.51 -7.06
N LEU A 5 -21.12 -7.53 -6.21
CA LEU A 5 -19.83 -6.84 -6.19
C LEU A 5 -18.68 -7.80 -5.84
N SER A 6 -18.86 -8.62 -4.80
CA SER A 6 -17.84 -9.59 -4.38
C SER A 6 -17.59 -10.66 -5.45
N ASP A 7 -18.65 -11.14 -6.10
CA ASP A 7 -18.57 -12.10 -7.21
C ASP A 7 -17.90 -11.49 -8.44
N PHE A 8 -18.20 -10.23 -8.75
CA PHE A 8 -17.55 -9.50 -9.84
C PHE A 8 -16.06 -9.30 -9.59
N VAL A 9 -15.67 -8.79 -8.42
CA VAL A 9 -14.25 -8.61 -8.04
C VAL A 9 -13.50 -9.94 -8.05
N ARG A 10 -14.11 -11.00 -7.50
CA ARG A 10 -13.52 -12.34 -7.46
C ARG A 10 -13.34 -12.95 -8.86
N SER A 11 -14.28 -12.71 -9.79
CA SER A 11 -14.23 -13.28 -11.14
C SER A 11 -13.33 -12.50 -12.11
N THR A 12 -13.23 -11.18 -11.93
CA THR A 12 -12.50 -10.29 -12.85
C THR A 12 -11.12 -9.87 -12.35
N GLY A 13 -10.89 -9.93 -11.04
CA GLY A 13 -9.71 -9.33 -10.40
C GLY A 13 -9.72 -7.80 -10.42
N ALA A 14 -10.84 -7.16 -10.75
CA ALA A 14 -10.98 -5.71 -10.78
C ALA A 14 -10.86 -5.11 -9.37
N GLU A 15 -10.23 -3.93 -9.26
CA GLU A 15 -10.22 -3.14 -8.04
C GLU A 15 -11.67 -2.88 -7.56
N PRO A 16 -11.97 -2.97 -6.25
CA PRO A 16 -13.34 -2.86 -5.73
C PRO A 16 -14.06 -1.54 -6.09
N GLY A 17 -13.33 -0.45 -6.26
CA GLY A 17 -13.88 0.83 -6.72
C GLY A 17 -14.37 0.76 -8.16
N LEU A 18 -13.52 0.31 -9.09
CA LEU A 18 -13.87 0.14 -10.50
C LEU A 18 -15.00 -0.87 -10.70
N ALA A 19 -14.98 -1.98 -9.94
CA ALA A 19 -16.05 -2.98 -9.96
C ALA A 19 -17.40 -2.38 -9.53
N ARG A 20 -17.39 -1.52 -8.50
CA ARG A 20 -18.60 -0.81 -8.05
C ARG A 20 -19.09 0.18 -9.11
N ASP A 21 -18.21 0.98 -9.71
CA ASP A 21 -18.57 1.96 -10.73
C ASP A 21 -19.19 1.29 -11.97
N LEU A 22 -18.61 0.17 -12.43
CA LEU A 22 -19.14 -0.59 -13.56
C LEU A 22 -20.50 -1.23 -13.27
N LEU A 23 -20.67 -1.76 -12.06
CA LEU A 23 -21.95 -2.34 -11.64
C LEU A 23 -23.02 -1.26 -11.46
N GLU A 24 -22.70 -0.13 -10.83
CA GLU A 24 -23.64 0.99 -10.69
C GLU A 24 -24.04 1.57 -12.04
N GLY A 25 -23.09 1.75 -12.96
CA GLY A 25 -23.34 2.23 -14.32
C GLY A 25 -24.25 1.32 -15.16
N LYS A 26 -24.38 0.04 -14.79
CA LYS A 26 -25.26 -0.95 -15.45
C LYS A 26 -26.43 -1.40 -14.59
N ASN A 27 -26.84 -0.62 -13.59
CA ASN A 27 -27.95 -0.97 -12.69
C ASN A 27 -27.80 -2.37 -12.05
N TRP A 28 -26.56 -2.74 -11.69
CA TRP A 28 -26.20 -4.03 -11.10
C TRP A 28 -26.41 -5.25 -12.01
N ASP A 29 -26.47 -5.04 -13.33
CA ASP A 29 -26.41 -6.12 -14.31
C ASP A 29 -24.97 -6.65 -14.44
N LEU A 30 -24.74 -7.85 -13.91
CA LEU A 30 -23.45 -8.52 -13.91
C LEU A 30 -22.93 -8.79 -15.33
N SER A 31 -23.81 -9.20 -16.25
CA SER A 31 -23.41 -9.56 -17.62
C SER A 31 -23.00 -8.32 -18.42
N ALA A 32 -23.73 -7.22 -18.26
CA ALA A 32 -23.40 -5.95 -18.90
C ALA A 32 -22.11 -5.34 -18.32
N ALA A 33 -21.92 -5.39 -17.00
CA ALA A 33 -20.70 -4.91 -16.36
C ALA A 33 -19.46 -5.73 -16.76
N LEU A 34 -19.60 -7.06 -16.95
CA LEU A 34 -18.52 -7.92 -17.43
C LEU A 34 -18.11 -7.58 -18.86
N SER A 35 -19.09 -7.28 -19.73
CA SER A 35 -18.81 -6.83 -21.11
C SER A 35 -18.03 -5.52 -21.13
N ASP A 36 -18.41 -4.54 -20.32
CA ASP A 36 -17.70 -3.25 -20.23
C ASP A 36 -16.28 -3.42 -19.66
N PHE A 37 -16.11 -4.30 -18.67
CA PHE A 37 -14.79 -4.64 -18.11
C PHE A 37 -13.87 -5.31 -19.15
N GLU A 38 -14.41 -6.24 -19.95
CA GLU A 38 -13.69 -6.90 -21.04
C GLU A 38 -13.23 -5.88 -22.11
N GLN A 39 -14.09 -4.91 -22.46
CA GLN A 39 -13.75 -3.83 -23.39
C GLN A 39 -12.66 -2.92 -22.83
N LEU A 40 -12.76 -2.50 -21.57
CA LEU A 40 -11.72 -1.72 -20.88
C LEU A 40 -10.38 -2.45 -20.88
N ARG A 41 -10.38 -3.76 -20.62
CA ARG A 41 -9.17 -4.59 -20.64
C ARG A 41 -8.54 -4.66 -22.04
N GLN A 42 -9.34 -4.75 -23.11
CA GLN A 42 -8.84 -4.76 -24.48
C GLN A 42 -8.22 -3.42 -24.90
N VAL A 43 -8.77 -2.28 -24.43
CA VAL A 43 -8.19 -0.95 -24.69
C VAL A 43 -6.83 -0.79 -24.02
N HIS A 44 -6.66 -1.31 -22.81
CA HIS A 44 -5.37 -1.26 -22.09
C HIS A 44 -4.31 -2.20 -22.68
N ALA A 45 -4.73 -3.34 -23.25
CA ALA A 45 -3.83 -4.23 -23.96
C ALA A 45 -3.36 -3.67 -25.32
N GLY A 46 -4.15 -2.81 -25.96
CA GLY A 46 -3.85 -2.17 -27.25
C GLY A 46 -2.98 -0.92 -27.19
N SER A 47 -2.80 -0.31 -26.00
CA SER A 47 -2.07 0.96 -25.81
C SER A 47 -0.71 0.80 -25.12
N LEU A 48 0.07 -0.22 -25.50
CA LEU A 48 1.50 -0.25 -25.23
C LEU A 48 2.24 0.54 -26.32
N PRO A 49 2.98 1.62 -26.01
CA PRO A 49 3.82 2.28 -27.01
C PRO A 49 4.89 1.32 -27.51
N HIS A 50 5.03 1.29 -28.84
CA HIS A 50 6.07 0.61 -29.60
C HIS A 50 7.44 0.84 -28.95
N SER A 51 8.07 -0.25 -28.48
CA SER A 51 9.48 -0.21 -28.07
C SER A 51 10.34 0.28 -29.23
N PHE A 52 11.26 1.19 -28.91
CA PHE A 52 12.35 1.62 -29.78
C PHE A 52 13.06 0.39 -30.36
N ASN A 53 12.95 0.22 -31.66
CA ASN A 53 13.69 -0.76 -32.44
C ASN A 53 14.96 -0.07 -32.95
N ASP A 54 16.13 -0.56 -32.52
CA ASP A 54 17.40 -0.18 -33.13
C ASP A 54 17.97 -1.39 -33.90
N GLY A 55 18.05 -1.19 -35.22
CA GLY A 55 18.64 -1.96 -36.31
C GLY A 55 19.10 -3.42 -36.13
N ARG A 56 18.46 -4.34 -36.88
CA ARG A 56 19.11 -5.26 -37.84
C ARG A 56 18.08 -6.02 -38.72
N PRO A 57 18.46 -6.46 -39.95
CA PRO A 57 17.49 -6.81 -40.99
C PRO A 57 16.93 -8.24 -40.87
N HIS A 58 15.65 -8.36 -41.21
CA HIS A 58 14.87 -9.59 -41.29
C HIS A 58 15.46 -10.67 -42.22
N LYS A 59 15.40 -11.93 -41.77
CA LYS A 59 15.35 -13.14 -42.63
C LYS A 59 13.99 -13.86 -42.43
N PRO A 60 13.46 -14.55 -43.45
CA PRO A 60 12.10 -15.10 -43.45
C PRO A 60 11.98 -16.42 -42.64
N PRO A 61 10.75 -16.89 -42.32
CA PRO A 61 10.53 -17.92 -41.31
C PRO A 61 10.62 -19.34 -41.90
N GLU A 62 11.33 -20.24 -41.21
CA GLU A 62 11.29 -21.68 -41.46
C GLU A 62 10.60 -22.42 -40.31
N LYS A 63 9.58 -23.20 -40.72
CA LYS A 63 8.98 -24.43 -40.16
C LYS A 63 8.87 -24.61 -38.63
N GLU A 64 7.60 -24.75 -38.24
CA GLU A 64 7.12 -25.25 -36.96
C GLU A 64 7.69 -26.64 -36.60
N THR A 65 8.19 -26.74 -35.36
CA THR A 65 8.36 -28.00 -34.61
C THR A 65 7.56 -27.92 -33.31
N PRO A 66 6.89 -28.99 -32.86
CA PRO A 66 5.95 -28.94 -31.75
C PRO A 66 6.68 -28.75 -30.42
N ARG A 67 6.22 -27.77 -29.62
CA ARG A 67 6.72 -27.50 -28.26
C ARG A 67 6.37 -28.67 -27.32
N PRO A 68 7.25 -29.08 -26.39
CA PRO A 68 6.88 -29.98 -25.31
C PRO A 68 5.86 -29.30 -24.39
N GLY A 69 4.89 -30.08 -23.92
CA GLY A 69 3.79 -29.63 -23.08
C GLY A 69 4.25 -28.89 -21.82
N ARG A 70 3.53 -27.80 -21.53
CA ARG A 70 3.61 -27.02 -20.29
C ARG A 70 3.41 -27.97 -19.08
N PRO A 71 4.29 -27.99 -18.07
CA PRO A 71 4.01 -28.71 -16.84
C PRO A 71 2.75 -28.12 -16.19
N PRO A 72 1.88 -28.93 -15.58
CA PRO A 72 0.73 -28.42 -14.85
C PRO A 72 1.24 -27.55 -13.68
N LEU A 73 0.67 -26.36 -13.52
CA LEU A 73 0.79 -25.57 -12.29
C LEU A 73 0.18 -26.40 -11.16
N GLN A 74 1.04 -27.08 -10.41
CA GLN A 74 0.63 -27.76 -9.19
C GLN A 74 0.30 -26.68 -8.16
N ARG A 75 -0.97 -26.61 -7.76
CA ARG A 75 -1.44 -25.74 -6.69
C ARG A 75 -0.58 -25.97 -5.45
N GLN A 76 0.07 -24.92 -4.99
CA GLN A 76 0.87 -24.90 -3.77
C GLN A 76 -0.05 -24.71 -2.55
N ASP A 77 -1.09 -25.53 -2.43
CA ASP A 77 -2.02 -25.49 -1.28
C ASP A 77 -1.67 -26.50 -0.18
N ASP A 78 -0.64 -27.34 -0.38
CA ASP A 78 -0.19 -28.37 0.59
C ASP A 78 1.20 -28.08 1.17
N ILE A 79 1.57 -26.82 1.38
CA ILE A 79 2.64 -26.48 2.33
C ILE A 79 1.97 -26.32 3.68
N VAL A 80 2.24 -27.29 4.56
CA VAL A 80 2.00 -27.28 6.01
C VAL A 80 1.81 -25.85 6.52
N GLN A 81 0.65 -25.59 7.16
CA GLN A 81 0.38 -24.37 7.93
C GLN A 81 1.37 -24.25 9.10
N GLU A 82 2.66 -24.06 8.81
CA GLU A 82 3.58 -23.50 9.75
C GLU A 82 3.13 -22.06 9.94
N LYS A 83 2.58 -21.79 11.13
CA LYS A 83 2.11 -20.48 11.57
C LYS A 83 3.14 -19.43 11.16
N ARG A 84 2.85 -18.66 10.10
CA ARG A 84 3.55 -17.42 9.77
C ARG A 84 3.64 -16.64 11.07
N LEU A 85 4.84 -16.42 11.59
CA LEU A 85 4.95 -15.73 12.86
C LEU A 85 4.46 -14.31 12.58
N SER A 86 3.52 -13.81 13.36
CA SER A 86 3.15 -12.39 13.30
C SER A 86 4.26 -11.51 13.90
N ARG A 87 5.53 -11.94 13.81
CA ARG A 87 6.70 -11.42 14.51
C ARG A 87 7.67 -10.76 13.55
N GLY A 88 7.17 -9.88 12.66
CA GLY A 88 8.04 -8.99 11.88
C GLY A 88 8.98 -8.20 12.80
N ILE A 89 10.08 -7.66 12.26
CA ILE A 89 11.22 -7.05 12.99
C ILE A 89 10.81 -6.20 14.21
N SER A 90 9.75 -5.42 14.07
CA SER A 90 9.22 -4.53 15.13
C SER A 90 8.64 -5.24 16.36
N HIS A 91 8.46 -6.55 16.32
CA HIS A 91 7.97 -7.39 17.41
C HIS A 91 9.07 -8.26 18.04
N ALA A 92 10.25 -8.38 17.43
CA ALA A 92 11.31 -9.23 17.92
C ALA A 92 11.83 -8.79 19.30
N SER A 93 11.88 -7.46 19.54
CA SER A 93 12.14 -6.87 20.86
C SER A 93 11.34 -5.59 21.02
N SER A 94 10.17 -5.67 21.64
CA SER A 94 9.28 -4.51 21.84
C SER A 94 9.95 -3.40 22.65
N THR A 95 10.73 -3.74 23.67
CA THR A 95 11.44 -2.76 24.51
C THR A 95 12.46 -1.95 23.70
N ILE A 96 13.29 -2.62 22.90
CA ILE A 96 14.31 -1.95 22.07
C ILE A 96 13.64 -1.09 21.00
N VAL A 97 12.62 -1.64 20.32
CA VAL A 97 11.90 -0.91 19.26
C VAL A 97 11.18 0.31 19.84
N SER A 98 10.54 0.20 21.00
CA SER A 98 9.91 1.34 21.67
C SER A 98 10.91 2.42 22.07
N LEU A 99 12.09 2.02 22.59
CA LEU A 99 13.16 2.97 22.88
C LEU A 99 13.63 3.68 21.60
N ALA A 100 13.90 2.92 20.53
CA ALA A 100 14.32 3.49 19.24
C ALA A 100 13.28 4.48 18.68
N ARG A 101 11.98 4.16 18.77
CA ARG A 101 10.90 5.09 18.40
C ARG A 101 10.94 6.37 19.22
N SER A 102 11.11 6.26 20.54
CA SER A 102 11.12 7.44 21.42
C SER A 102 12.25 8.43 21.09
N HIS A 103 13.42 7.92 20.67
CA HIS A 103 14.51 8.77 20.19
C HIS A 103 14.15 9.49 18.88
N VAL A 104 13.48 8.80 17.95
CA VAL A 104 13.00 9.41 16.70
C VAL A 104 11.89 10.44 16.96
N SER A 105 10.98 10.18 17.90
CA SER A 105 9.94 11.15 18.29
C SER A 105 10.51 12.39 18.96
N SER A 106 11.47 12.19 19.88
CA SER A 106 12.00 13.25 20.74
C SER A 106 12.83 14.28 19.99
N ASN A 107 13.43 13.90 18.86
CA ASN A 107 14.17 14.84 18.01
C ASN A 107 13.25 15.72 17.14
N GLY A 108 11.93 15.52 17.17
CA GLY A 108 10.94 16.28 16.41
C GLY A 108 10.32 17.49 17.12
N SER A 109 10.94 18.01 18.19
CA SER A 109 10.40 19.12 18.98
C SER A 109 10.90 20.49 18.50
N SER A 110 10.37 21.00 17.39
CA SER A 110 10.40 22.40 16.95
C SER A 110 9.87 22.45 15.51
N GLU A 111 9.34 23.57 15.06
CA GLU A 111 8.59 23.81 13.80
C GLU A 111 9.31 23.42 12.47
N HIS A 112 10.47 22.80 12.55
CA HIS A 112 11.13 22.17 11.42
C HIS A 112 10.64 20.73 11.26
N LEU A 113 10.07 20.46 10.08
CA LEU A 113 9.96 19.12 9.50
C LEU A 113 11.14 18.27 9.97
N LEU A 114 10.81 17.18 10.69
CA LEU A 114 11.72 16.14 11.20
C LEU A 114 13.11 16.26 10.56
N GLU A 115 14.12 16.69 11.31
CA GLU A 115 15.50 16.54 10.88
C GLU A 115 15.75 15.03 10.76
N MET A 116 15.55 14.49 9.56
CA MET A 116 15.57 13.07 9.32
C MET A 116 17.02 12.64 9.29
N PRO A 117 17.50 11.85 10.27
CA PRO A 117 18.86 11.36 10.23
C PRO A 117 19.03 10.49 8.98
N ILE A 118 20.20 10.60 8.34
CA ILE A 118 20.58 9.75 7.21
C ILE A 118 20.87 8.35 7.78
N CYS A 119 19.81 7.57 7.94
CA CYS A 119 19.88 6.18 8.38
C CYS A 119 19.43 5.27 7.23
N THR A 120 20.14 4.17 7.04
CA THR A 120 19.76 3.12 6.09
C THR A 120 19.82 1.79 6.81
N PHE A 121 18.68 1.11 6.86
CA PHE A 121 18.60 -0.23 7.41
C PHE A 121 19.11 -1.24 6.41
N GLN A 122 19.93 -2.19 6.88
CA GLN A 122 20.41 -3.32 6.10
C GLN A 122 20.18 -4.59 6.90
N LEU A 123 19.76 -5.66 6.21
CA LEU A 123 19.67 -6.97 6.84
C LEU A 123 21.08 -7.49 7.16
N PRO A 124 21.27 -8.18 8.30
CA PRO A 124 22.51 -8.91 8.53
C PRO A 124 22.67 -10.00 7.47
N ASP A 125 23.91 -10.40 7.21
CA ASP A 125 24.19 -11.50 6.29
C ASP A 125 23.56 -12.80 6.80
N LEU A 126 22.49 -13.25 6.15
CA LEU A 126 21.78 -14.49 6.49
C LEU A 126 22.45 -15.73 5.90
N THR A 127 23.44 -15.57 5.00
CA THR A 127 24.13 -16.69 4.36
C THR A 127 25.03 -17.47 5.33
N VAL A 128 25.41 -16.83 6.45
CA VAL A 128 26.20 -17.45 7.53
C VAL A 128 25.44 -18.53 8.30
N TYR A 129 24.12 -18.59 8.17
CA TYR A 129 23.27 -19.58 8.85
C TYR A 129 22.90 -20.76 7.94
N THR A 130 22.41 -21.84 8.56
CA THR A 130 21.94 -23.04 7.84
C THR A 130 20.77 -22.72 6.91
N GLU A 131 20.64 -23.51 5.84
CA GLU A 131 19.59 -23.30 4.83
C GLU A 131 18.18 -23.29 5.43
N ASP A 132 17.89 -24.25 6.31
CA ASP A 132 16.59 -24.37 6.99
C ASP A 132 16.28 -23.12 7.82
N PHE A 133 17.27 -22.61 8.57
CA PHE A 133 17.09 -21.42 9.39
C PHE A 133 16.97 -20.15 8.54
N ARG A 134 17.79 -20.03 7.49
CA ARG A 134 17.71 -18.91 6.55
C ARG A 134 16.34 -18.85 5.89
N SER A 135 15.89 -19.97 5.33
CA SER A 135 14.57 -20.11 4.71
C SER A 135 13.44 -19.75 5.68
N PHE A 136 13.56 -20.19 6.94
CA PHE A 136 12.61 -19.85 7.99
C PHE A 136 12.54 -18.33 8.24
N ILE A 137 13.69 -17.65 8.36
CA ILE A 137 13.78 -16.20 8.57
C ILE A 137 13.28 -15.43 7.35
N GLU A 138 13.67 -15.83 6.14
CA GLU A 138 13.28 -15.18 4.90
C GLU A 138 11.77 -15.27 4.66
N ARG A 139 11.12 -16.37 5.01
CA ARG A 139 9.67 -16.51 4.93
C ARG A 139 8.93 -15.52 5.84
N ASP A 140 9.53 -15.14 6.96
CA ASP A 140 8.91 -14.21 7.92
C ASP A 140 9.21 -12.74 7.58
N LEU A 141 10.44 -12.46 7.15
CA LEU A 141 10.93 -11.09 6.93
C LEU A 141 10.68 -10.55 5.52
N ILE A 142 10.64 -11.41 4.49
CA ILE A 142 10.61 -10.99 3.09
C ILE A 142 9.21 -11.17 2.52
N GLU A 143 8.72 -10.17 1.80
CA GLU A 143 7.48 -10.29 1.02
C GLU A 143 7.75 -11.07 -0.26
N GLN A 144 7.77 -12.40 -0.14
CA GLN A 144 8.15 -13.33 -1.21
C GLN A 144 7.33 -13.16 -2.49
N SER A 145 6.02 -12.92 -2.35
CA SER A 145 5.13 -12.71 -3.49
C SER A 145 5.55 -11.52 -4.35
N MET A 146 5.88 -10.40 -3.70
CA MET A 146 6.37 -9.18 -4.34
C MET A 146 7.76 -9.36 -4.94
N LEU A 147 8.67 -10.02 -4.21
CA LEU A 147 10.02 -10.31 -4.69
C LEU A 147 9.97 -11.06 -6.01
N VAL A 148 9.25 -12.18 -6.05
CA VAL A 148 9.12 -13.03 -7.25
C VAL A 148 8.48 -12.25 -8.39
N ALA A 149 7.39 -11.52 -8.13
CA ALA A 149 6.70 -10.75 -9.17
C ALA A 149 7.60 -9.67 -9.80
N LEU A 150 8.35 -8.92 -8.98
CA LEU A 150 9.22 -7.84 -9.48
C LEU A 150 10.45 -8.37 -10.21
N GLU A 151 11.03 -9.48 -9.76
CA GLU A 151 12.17 -10.11 -10.44
C GLU A 151 11.75 -10.73 -11.78
N GLN A 152 10.63 -11.45 -11.81
CA GLN A 152 10.11 -12.04 -13.06
C GLN A 152 9.68 -10.98 -14.07
N ALA A 153 9.18 -9.83 -13.60
CA ALA A 153 8.88 -8.68 -14.45
C ALA A 153 10.12 -7.90 -14.93
N GLY A 154 11.33 -8.30 -14.50
CA GLY A 154 12.58 -7.61 -14.84
C GLY A 154 12.67 -6.20 -14.24
N ARG A 155 11.98 -5.94 -13.12
CA ARG A 155 11.92 -4.62 -12.47
C ARG A 155 12.81 -4.53 -11.23
N LEU A 156 13.08 -5.65 -10.57
CA LEU A 156 13.95 -5.74 -9.40
C LEU A 156 15.10 -6.71 -9.67
N ASN A 157 16.29 -6.42 -9.13
CA ASN A 157 17.49 -7.27 -9.18
C ASN A 157 17.97 -7.68 -10.59
N TRP A 158 17.45 -7.04 -11.65
CA TRP A 158 17.90 -7.31 -13.03
C TRP A 158 19.39 -6.99 -13.22
N TRP A 159 19.92 -6.02 -12.47
CA TRP A 159 21.34 -5.63 -12.48
C TRP A 159 22.25 -6.73 -11.93
N ALA A 160 21.78 -7.55 -10.99
CA ALA A 160 22.58 -8.61 -10.38
C ALA A 160 22.92 -9.73 -11.38
N ASN A 161 22.16 -9.84 -12.48
CA ASN A 161 22.46 -10.75 -13.58
C ASN A 161 23.50 -10.19 -14.56
N VAL A 162 23.71 -8.87 -14.55
CA VAL A 162 24.66 -8.16 -15.41
C VAL A 162 26.03 -8.02 -14.72
N ASP A 163 26.01 -7.71 -13.43
CA ASP A 163 27.20 -7.55 -12.60
C ASP A 163 27.06 -8.34 -11.30
N PRO A 164 27.81 -9.46 -11.15
CA PRO A 164 27.78 -10.27 -9.92
C PRO A 164 28.24 -9.54 -8.66
N SER A 165 28.90 -8.38 -8.77
CA SER A 165 29.31 -7.57 -7.63
C SER A 165 28.18 -6.71 -7.06
N CYS A 166 27.10 -6.51 -7.82
CA CYS A 166 25.93 -5.77 -7.36
C CYS A 166 25.09 -6.59 -6.38
N GLN A 167 24.70 -5.97 -5.28
CA GLN A 167 23.89 -6.60 -4.24
C GLN A 167 22.42 -6.75 -4.69
N ARG A 168 21.81 -7.84 -4.24
CA ARG A 168 20.36 -8.04 -4.38
C ARG A 168 19.63 -7.22 -3.32
N LEU A 169 18.49 -6.67 -3.70
CA LEU A 169 17.56 -6.01 -2.80
C LEU A 169 16.39 -6.95 -2.48
N LEU A 170 15.95 -6.91 -1.23
CA LEU A 170 14.89 -7.77 -0.70
C LEU A 170 13.73 -6.90 -0.18
N PRO A 171 12.49 -7.07 -0.65
CA PRO A 171 11.35 -6.33 -0.13
C PRO A 171 10.97 -6.87 1.25
N LEU A 172 11.14 -6.06 2.28
CA LEU A 172 10.72 -6.41 3.63
C LEU A 172 9.18 -6.47 3.73
N ALA A 173 8.67 -7.47 4.44
CA ALA A 173 7.26 -7.63 4.69
C ALA A 173 6.71 -6.44 5.50
N THR A 174 5.54 -5.95 5.08
CA THR A 174 4.79 -4.89 5.77
C THR A 174 3.39 -5.40 6.15
N THR A 175 2.73 -4.72 7.08
CA THR A 175 1.35 -5.04 7.46
C THR A 175 0.35 -4.44 6.47
N GLY A 176 -0.72 -5.19 6.18
CA GLY A 176 -1.81 -4.78 5.28
C GLY A 176 -2.87 -3.90 5.93
N ASP A 177 -2.48 -3.00 6.84
CA ASP A 177 -3.38 -2.12 7.61
C ASP A 177 -3.67 -0.78 6.92
N GLY A 178 -3.20 -0.60 5.67
CA GLY A 178 -3.33 0.64 4.92
C GLY A 178 -2.30 1.71 5.26
N ASN A 179 -1.28 1.39 6.07
CA ASN A 179 -0.12 2.24 6.35
C ASN A 179 1.20 1.72 5.75
N CYS A 180 1.12 0.78 4.80
CA CYS A 180 2.27 0.08 4.22
C CYS A 180 3.35 0.99 3.64
N LEU A 181 2.99 2.12 3.01
CA LEU A 181 3.95 3.10 2.48
C LEU A 181 4.88 3.64 3.59
N LEU A 182 4.30 4.03 4.73
CA LEU A 182 5.06 4.62 5.83
C LEU A 182 5.73 3.55 6.70
N HIS A 183 5.18 2.34 6.73
CA HIS A 183 5.90 1.17 7.20
C HIS A 183 7.16 0.91 6.39
N ALA A 184 7.08 0.91 5.05
CA ALA A 184 8.22 0.69 4.18
C ALA A 184 9.30 1.78 4.34
N ALA A 185 8.89 3.06 4.38
CA ALA A 185 9.81 4.15 4.65
C ALA A 185 10.52 4.00 6.02
N SER A 186 9.75 3.78 7.08
CA SER A 186 10.27 3.60 8.44
C SER A 186 11.18 2.37 8.55
N LEU A 187 10.86 1.26 7.87
CA LEU A 187 11.72 0.08 7.79
C LEU A 187 13.04 0.39 7.08
N GLY A 188 12.99 1.06 5.92
CA GLY A 188 14.18 1.41 5.15
C GLY A 188 15.14 2.35 5.89
N MET A 189 14.62 3.23 6.75
CA MET A 189 15.44 4.16 7.54
C MET A 189 15.91 3.55 8.86
N TRP A 190 15.02 2.91 9.62
CA TRP A 190 15.26 2.57 11.02
C TRP A 190 15.06 1.08 11.36
N GLY A 191 14.61 0.26 10.41
CA GLY A 191 14.39 -1.17 10.65
C GLY A 191 13.14 -1.51 11.44
N PHE A 192 12.22 -0.55 11.65
CA PHE A 192 10.93 -0.82 12.28
C PHE A 192 9.77 -0.13 11.55
N HIS A 193 8.58 -0.71 11.65
CA HIS A 193 7.34 -0.22 11.03
C HIS A 193 6.86 1.09 11.68
N ASP A 194 6.23 2.03 10.98
CA ASP A 194 5.57 3.21 11.59
C ASP A 194 4.27 2.88 12.41
N ARG A 195 4.38 2.19 13.55
CA ARG A 195 3.21 1.75 14.34
C ARG A 195 2.56 2.82 15.20
N ASP A 196 3.36 3.79 15.66
CA ASP A 196 2.86 4.92 16.44
C ASP A 196 2.28 6.03 15.54
N LEU A 197 2.25 5.78 14.22
CA LEU A 197 1.76 6.67 13.18
C LEU A 197 2.50 8.01 13.16
N MET A 198 3.79 8.01 13.50
CA MET A 198 4.59 9.23 13.58
C MET A 198 4.81 9.83 12.19
N LEU A 199 5.26 9.01 11.25
CA LEU A 199 5.41 9.45 9.87
C LEU A 199 4.05 9.79 9.27
N ARG A 200 3.00 9.03 9.59
CA ARG A 200 1.63 9.28 9.12
C ARG A 200 1.12 10.65 9.56
N LYS A 201 1.22 10.95 10.86
CA LYS A 201 0.82 12.24 11.43
C LYS A 201 1.67 13.39 10.88
N SER A 202 2.96 13.15 10.66
CA SER A 202 3.88 14.15 10.08
C SER A 202 3.51 14.47 8.63
N LEU A 203 3.24 13.45 7.81
CA LEU A 203 2.78 13.62 6.43
C LEU A 203 1.45 14.39 6.37
N TYR A 204 0.47 13.98 7.18
CA TYR A 204 -0.81 14.68 7.27
C TYR A 204 -0.62 16.15 7.66
N THR A 205 0.18 16.42 8.70
CA THR A 205 0.43 17.79 9.18
C THR A 205 1.12 18.65 8.12
N LEU A 206 2.09 18.08 7.38
CA LEU A 206 2.75 18.75 6.27
C LEU A 206 1.76 19.15 5.17
N MET A 207 0.83 18.26 4.81
CA MET A 207 -0.14 18.50 3.75
C MET A 207 -1.28 19.44 4.17
N ASP A 208 -1.70 19.39 5.44
CA ASP A 208 -2.84 20.17 5.95
C ASP A 208 -2.42 21.55 6.45
N LYS A 209 -1.32 21.65 7.20
CA LYS A 209 -0.94 22.88 7.94
C LYS A 209 0.49 23.34 7.67
N GLY A 210 1.28 22.54 6.94
CA GLY A 210 2.67 22.86 6.67
C GLY A 210 2.84 24.10 5.79
N VAL A 211 3.93 24.83 6.00
CA VAL A 211 4.30 26.00 5.18
C VAL A 211 4.44 25.65 3.69
N GLU A 212 4.82 24.41 3.39
CA GLU A 212 5.00 23.89 2.03
C GLU A 212 3.69 23.41 1.36
N ARG A 213 2.56 23.41 2.07
CA ARG A 213 1.26 22.88 1.59
C ARG A 213 0.91 23.39 0.20
N GLU A 214 0.93 24.71 0.01
CA GLU A 214 0.51 25.31 -1.26
C GLU A 214 1.50 25.02 -2.39
N ALA A 215 2.79 24.87 -2.09
CA ALA A 215 3.77 24.43 -3.08
C ALA A 215 3.56 22.98 -3.51
N LEU A 216 3.29 22.08 -2.56
CA LEU A 216 2.96 20.68 -2.83
C LEU A 216 1.67 20.56 -3.65
N LYS A 217 0.62 21.30 -3.28
CA LYS A 217 -0.64 21.35 -4.02
C LYS A 217 -0.45 21.80 -5.47
N ARG A 218 0.37 22.83 -5.71
CA ARG A 218 0.70 23.28 -7.08
C ARG A 218 1.41 22.21 -7.90
N ARG A 219 2.39 21.50 -7.30
CA ARG A 219 3.12 20.42 -7.97
C ARG A 219 2.20 19.26 -8.33
N TRP A 220 1.37 18.82 -7.39
CA TRP A 220 0.37 17.78 -7.62
C TRP A 220 -0.61 18.19 -8.72
N ARG A 221 -1.19 19.39 -8.63
CA ARG A 221 -2.15 19.90 -9.64
C ARG A 221 -1.53 19.95 -11.03
N TRP A 222 -0.27 20.39 -11.14
CA TRP A 222 0.44 20.41 -12.42
C TRP A 222 0.61 19.02 -13.01
N GLN A 223 1.02 18.04 -12.19
CA GLN A 223 1.17 16.65 -12.62
C GLN A 223 -0.17 16.03 -13.02
N GLN A 224 -1.21 16.21 -12.20
CA GLN A 224 -2.56 15.74 -12.48
C GLN A 224 -3.14 16.39 -13.74
N THR A 225 -2.81 17.65 -14.01
CA THR A 225 -3.19 18.34 -15.25
C THR A 225 -2.58 17.66 -16.47
N GLN A 226 -1.34 17.16 -16.40
CA GLN A 226 -0.76 16.43 -17.54
C GLN A 226 -1.50 15.12 -17.79
N GLN A 227 -1.85 14.38 -16.74
CA GLN A 227 -2.63 13.14 -16.86
C GLN A 227 -4.05 13.39 -17.37
N ASN A 228 -4.74 14.39 -16.85
CA ASN A 228 -6.11 14.72 -17.26
C ASN A 228 -6.19 15.10 -18.76
N LYS A 229 -5.14 15.69 -19.32
CA LYS A 229 -5.08 16.00 -20.76
C LYS A 229 -5.15 14.75 -21.62
N GLU A 230 -4.59 13.63 -21.17
CA GLU A 230 -4.61 12.36 -21.92
C GLU A 230 -6.05 11.83 -22.10
N SER A 231 -6.96 12.20 -21.19
CA SER A 231 -8.39 11.86 -21.26
C SER A 231 -9.31 13.03 -21.66
N GLY A 232 -8.76 14.21 -21.94
CA GLY A 232 -9.54 15.42 -22.23
C GLY A 232 -10.30 16.02 -21.03
N LEU A 233 -9.99 15.57 -19.81
CA LEU A 233 -10.64 16.02 -18.58
C LEU A 233 -10.10 17.40 -18.16
N VAL A 234 -11.00 18.32 -17.79
CA VAL A 234 -10.63 19.65 -17.28
C VAL A 234 -11.43 19.91 -16.03
N TYR A 235 -10.75 19.99 -14.89
CA TYR A 235 -11.39 20.27 -13.60
C TYR A 235 -11.66 21.77 -13.39
N THR A 236 -12.80 22.07 -12.76
CA THR A 236 -13.08 23.39 -12.19
C THR A 236 -12.25 23.63 -10.92
N GLU A 237 -12.20 24.87 -10.42
CA GLU A 237 -11.50 25.17 -9.16
C GLU A 237 -12.12 24.44 -7.96
N GLU A 238 -13.43 24.25 -7.95
CA GLU A 238 -14.14 23.50 -6.92
C GLU A 238 -13.75 22.02 -6.93
N GLU A 239 -13.63 21.41 -8.12
CA GLU A 239 -13.18 20.03 -8.29
C GLU A 239 -11.72 19.87 -7.84
N TRP A 240 -10.83 20.81 -8.21
CA TRP A 240 -9.45 20.82 -7.72
C TRP A 240 -9.37 20.90 -6.20
N GLN A 241 -10.22 21.72 -5.58
CA GLN A 241 -10.26 21.83 -4.13
C GLN A 241 -10.82 20.57 -3.47
N LYS A 242 -11.84 19.95 -4.07
CA LYS A 242 -12.44 18.70 -3.60
C LYS A 242 -11.42 17.55 -3.63
N GLU A 243 -10.76 17.33 -4.75
CA GLU A 243 -9.74 16.27 -4.91
C GLU A 243 -8.57 16.46 -3.94
N TRP A 244 -8.11 17.70 -3.75
CA TRP A 244 -7.07 18.00 -2.77
C TRP A 244 -7.49 17.68 -1.33
N ASN A 245 -8.73 18.02 -0.97
CA ASN A 245 -9.28 17.70 0.36
C ASN A 245 -9.39 16.19 0.59
N GLU A 246 -9.76 15.41 -0.43
CA GLU A 246 -9.77 13.95 -0.34
C GLU A 246 -8.36 13.39 -0.16
N LEU A 247 -7.34 13.95 -0.81
CA LEU A 247 -5.94 13.56 -0.58
C LEU A 247 -5.48 13.83 0.86
N ILE A 248 -5.83 14.98 1.44
CA ILE A 248 -5.54 15.29 2.85
C ILE A 248 -6.24 14.27 3.77
N LYS A 249 -7.51 13.96 3.49
CA LYS A 249 -8.28 12.96 4.25
C LYS A 249 -7.67 11.57 4.15
N LEU A 250 -7.15 11.18 2.98
CA LEU A 250 -6.43 9.91 2.80
C LEU A 250 -5.12 9.86 3.60
N ALA A 251 -4.45 10.99 3.82
CA ALA A 251 -3.24 11.07 4.64
C ALA A 251 -3.53 11.01 6.15
N SER A 252 -4.76 11.35 6.58
CA SER A 252 -5.16 11.33 7.98
C SER A 252 -4.91 9.97 8.66
N SER A 253 -4.68 10.00 9.97
CA SER A 253 -4.59 8.81 10.82
C SER A 253 -5.96 8.34 11.33
N GLU A 254 -7.04 9.03 10.97
CA GLU A 254 -8.39 8.63 11.38
C GLU A 254 -8.81 7.32 10.69
N PRO A 255 -9.39 6.36 11.44
CA PRO A 255 -9.92 5.14 10.84
C PRO A 255 -10.99 5.47 9.80
N ARG A 256 -10.88 4.85 8.63
CA ARG A 256 -11.92 4.98 7.60
C ARG A 256 -13.17 4.27 8.08
N VAL A 257 -14.23 5.03 8.33
CA VAL A 257 -15.56 4.46 8.64
C VAL A 257 -16.09 3.84 7.36
N HIS A 258 -15.90 2.53 7.21
CA HIS A 258 -16.72 1.76 6.29
C HIS A 258 -18.11 1.71 6.91
N TYR A 259 -19.02 2.58 6.46
CA TYR A 259 -20.44 2.38 6.68
C TYR A 259 -20.84 1.11 5.92
N GLY A 260 -20.63 -0.05 6.55
CA GLY A 260 -21.27 -1.29 6.14
C GLY A 260 -22.76 -1.04 6.20
N THR A 261 -23.42 -1.08 5.05
CA THR A 261 -24.87 -1.02 5.00
C THR A 261 -25.40 -2.37 5.48
N ASN A 262 -25.52 -2.54 6.81
CA ASN A 262 -26.57 -3.27 7.50
C ASN A 262 -26.32 -3.26 9.02
N GLY A 263 -27.24 -2.62 9.75
CA GLY A 263 -27.22 -2.60 11.21
C GLY A 263 -27.79 -3.87 11.83
N SER A 264 -27.10 -4.39 12.85
CA SER A 264 -27.69 -4.82 14.13
C SER A 264 -26.63 -5.47 15.01
N GLY A 265 -26.43 -4.90 16.21
CA GLY A 265 -26.03 -5.69 17.37
C GLY A 265 -24.58 -5.55 17.86
N CYS A 266 -24.48 -4.91 19.03
CA CYS A 266 -23.47 -5.10 20.08
C CYS A 266 -22.19 -4.23 20.03
N GLY A 267 -22.03 -3.39 21.06
CA GLY A 267 -20.78 -2.69 21.35
C GLY A 267 -20.96 -1.30 21.96
N GLY A 268 -21.82 -1.14 22.96
CA GLY A 268 -21.91 0.12 23.71
C GLY A 268 -20.63 0.38 24.50
N TYR A 269 -19.83 1.34 24.05
CA TYR A 269 -18.83 2.00 24.89
C TYR A 269 -19.26 3.46 25.11
N VAL A 270 -19.79 3.71 26.31
CA VAL A 270 -20.09 5.04 26.79
C VAL A 270 -18.77 5.70 27.19
N SER A 271 -18.31 6.67 26.40
CA SER A 271 -17.24 7.59 26.80
C SER A 271 -17.80 8.56 27.85
N GLY A 272 -17.66 8.22 29.13
CA GLY A 272 -17.94 9.14 30.23
C GLY A 272 -16.88 10.24 30.30
N LYS A 273 -17.24 11.47 29.90
CA LYS A 273 -16.53 12.67 30.35
C LYS A 273 -16.93 12.96 31.80
N PRO A 274 -15.98 13.15 32.74
CA PRO A 274 -16.33 13.54 34.10
C PRO A 274 -16.70 15.03 34.12
N THR A 275 -17.99 15.32 34.32
CA THR A 275 -18.46 16.66 34.68
C THR A 275 -18.13 16.96 36.15
N PRO A 276 -17.57 18.13 36.49
CA PRO A 276 -17.31 18.50 37.88
C PRO A 276 -18.63 18.66 38.65
N ARG A 277 -18.73 18.05 39.84
CA ARG A 277 -19.87 18.23 40.75
C ARG A 277 -19.68 19.52 41.56
N GLU A 278 -20.62 20.46 41.44
CA GLU A 278 -20.78 21.56 42.39
C GLU A 278 -21.24 21.05 43.76
N PRO A 279 -20.78 21.65 44.88
CA PRO A 279 -21.16 21.24 46.21
C PRO A 279 -22.57 21.75 46.59
N LYS A 280 -23.49 20.82 46.88
CA LYS A 280 -24.80 21.12 47.46
C LYS A 280 -24.64 21.67 48.89
N ARG A 281 -25.18 22.87 49.11
CA ARG A 281 -25.44 23.45 50.44
C ARG A 281 -26.29 22.48 51.28
N ARG A 282 -25.86 22.23 52.52
CA ARG A 282 -26.68 21.61 53.56
C ARG A 282 -27.61 22.67 54.13
N GLU A 283 -28.92 22.43 54.06
CA GLU A 283 -29.89 23.07 54.94
C GLU A 283 -30.03 22.24 56.21
N SER A 284 -29.96 22.90 57.36
CA SER A 284 -30.17 22.33 58.69
C SER A 284 -31.67 22.32 59.02
N PRO A 285 -32.22 21.26 59.63
CA PRO A 285 -33.57 21.28 60.18
C PRO A 285 -33.56 21.82 61.64
N PRO A 286 -34.74 22.16 62.21
CA PRO A 286 -34.88 23.13 63.30
C PRO A 286 -34.32 22.67 64.65
#